data_AF-A0A521H0W0-F1
#
_entry.id   AF-A0A521H0W0-F1
#
_cell.length_a   1.000
_cell.length_b   1.000
_cell.length_c   1.000
_cell.angle_alpha   90.00
_cell.angle_beta   90.00
_cell.angle_gamma   90.00
#
_symmetry.space_group_name_H-M   'P 1'
#
loop_
_entity.id
_entity.type
_entity.pdbx_description
1 polymer ?
#
loop_
_entity_poly.entity_id
_entity_poly.type
_entity_poly.pdbx_seq_one_letter_code
_entity_poly.pdbx_strand_id
1 'polypeptide(L)'
;MSAYAAADLLQHAEGMRRLALRLLGQEADAEDAVQEAWLSTLEAPPAADRPARPWLDVVTRNAALQSLRRSKRRTALESAQAPQTGHPTPQEALERAEIHRRAVDALLALPEPYRGTLLLRYFEDLSSEEIARREGLPAATIRTRLKRGLDALRERLQEREGDWRRTCALLAGVPRAPARWTLPLWPILILYGGALAVGIATHPEAPPPAPPVTAQQQKALAEIGYAELGYVGEEAK
;
A
#
# COMPACT_ATOMS: atom_id res chain seq x y z
N MET A 1 27.16 -17.14 -2.54
CA MET A 1 26.24 -17.34 -1.40
C MET A 1 25.12 -16.33 -1.55
N SER A 2 23.88 -16.78 -1.76
CA SER A 2 22.72 -15.89 -1.82
C SER A 2 22.68 -15.06 -0.54
N ALA A 3 22.69 -13.73 -0.67
CA ALA A 3 22.66 -12.83 0.47
C ALA A 3 21.30 -12.79 1.19
N TYR A 4 20.27 -13.38 0.58
CA TYR A 4 18.97 -13.61 1.19
C TYR A 4 18.86 -15.05 1.67
N ALA A 5 18.48 -15.24 2.94
CA ALA A 5 18.01 -16.53 3.40
C ALA A 5 16.73 -16.88 2.63
N ALA A 6 16.56 -18.15 2.25
CA ALA A 6 15.34 -18.59 1.55
C ALA A 6 14.07 -18.22 2.33
N ALA A 7 14.14 -18.24 3.66
CA ALA A 7 13.06 -17.81 4.55
C ALA A 7 12.65 -16.34 4.35
N ASP A 8 13.59 -15.43 4.08
CA ASP A 8 13.30 -14.02 3.86
C ASP A 8 12.57 -13.79 2.54
N LEU A 9 12.99 -14.50 1.49
CA LEU A 9 12.31 -14.44 0.19
C LEU A 9 10.87 -14.98 0.30
N LEU A 10 10.67 -16.11 0.97
CA LEU A 10 9.37 -16.76 1.10
C LEU A 10 8.31 -15.89 1.80
N GLN A 11 8.71 -14.92 2.63
CA GLN A 11 7.78 -13.94 3.23
C GLN A 11 7.01 -13.12 2.17
N HIS A 12 7.52 -13.06 0.94
CA HIS A 12 6.93 -12.33 -0.17
C HIS A 12 6.03 -13.18 -1.08
N ALA A 13 5.98 -14.50 -0.91
CA ALA A 13 5.24 -15.42 -1.79
C ALA A 13 3.77 -15.04 -1.97
N GLU A 14 3.10 -14.69 -0.86
CA GLU A 14 1.69 -14.31 -0.86
C GLU A 14 1.47 -12.92 -1.49
N GLY A 15 2.48 -12.04 -1.48
CA GLY A 15 2.49 -10.80 -2.25
C GLY A 15 2.58 -11.05 -3.76
N MET A 16 3.51 -11.92 -4.16
CA MET A 16 3.71 -12.30 -5.56
C MET A 16 2.47 -12.97 -6.13
N ARG A 17 1.86 -13.90 -5.40
CA ARG A 17 0.62 -14.58 -5.80
C ARG A 17 -0.52 -13.60 -6.01
N ARG A 18 -0.74 -12.65 -5.09
CA ARG A 18 -1.77 -11.62 -5.28
C ARG A 18 -1.50 -10.74 -6.50
N LEU A 19 -0.26 -10.34 -6.73
CA LEU A 19 0.12 -9.55 -7.90
C LEU A 19 -0.17 -10.33 -9.21
N ALA A 20 0.27 -11.58 -9.28
CA ALA A 20 0.02 -12.45 -10.43
C ALA A 20 -1.48 -12.68 -10.66
N LEU A 21 -2.25 -12.99 -9.60
CA LEU A 21 -3.71 -13.16 -9.67
C LEU A 21 -4.42 -11.91 -10.20
N ARG A 22 -4.01 -10.72 -9.75
CA ARG A 22 -4.61 -9.46 -10.24
C ARG A 22 -4.35 -9.23 -11.72
N LEU A 23 -3.19 -9.65 -12.22
CA LEU A 23 -2.82 -9.50 -13.64
C LEU A 23 -3.43 -10.59 -14.53
N LEU A 24 -3.55 -11.82 -14.04
CA LEU A 24 -3.93 -12.99 -14.85
C LEU A 24 -5.37 -13.43 -14.67
N GLY A 25 -5.97 -13.17 -13.51
CA GLY A 25 -7.38 -13.46 -13.23
C GLY A 25 -7.72 -14.94 -13.03
N GLN A 26 -6.76 -15.84 -13.28
CA GLN A 26 -6.89 -17.28 -13.09
C GLN A 26 -5.81 -17.79 -12.13
N GLU A 27 -6.19 -18.68 -11.22
CA GLU A 27 -5.30 -19.23 -10.19
C GLU A 27 -4.16 -20.03 -10.81
N ALA A 28 -4.46 -20.94 -11.74
CA ALA A 28 -3.43 -21.77 -12.38
C ALA A 28 -2.36 -20.92 -13.10
N ASP A 29 -2.79 -19.95 -13.92
CA ASP A 29 -1.87 -19.05 -14.61
C ASP A 29 -1.02 -18.23 -13.61
N ALA A 30 -1.63 -17.81 -12.48
CA ALA A 30 -0.94 -17.05 -11.45
C ALA A 30 0.10 -17.88 -10.70
N GLU A 31 -0.21 -19.13 -10.35
CA GLU A 31 0.74 -20.06 -9.74
C GLU A 31 1.92 -20.33 -10.67
N ASP A 32 1.67 -20.58 -11.96
CA ASP A 32 2.72 -20.76 -12.97
C ASP A 32 3.62 -19.53 -13.10
N ALA A 33 3.03 -18.32 -13.13
CA ALA A 33 3.79 -17.08 -13.19
C ALA A 33 4.65 -16.84 -11.93
N VAL A 34 4.15 -17.21 -10.75
CA VAL A 34 4.91 -17.13 -9.50
C VAL A 34 6.05 -18.14 -9.49
N GLN A 35 5.83 -19.36 -9.97
CA GLN A 35 6.89 -20.38 -10.10
C GLN A 35 8.00 -19.88 -11.03
N GLU A 36 7.66 -19.37 -12.20
CA GLU A 36 8.63 -18.76 -13.13
C GLU A 36 9.40 -17.61 -12.46
N ALA A 37 8.72 -16.77 -11.68
CA ALA A 37 9.35 -15.68 -10.97
C ALA A 37 10.33 -16.18 -9.88
N TRP A 38 10.01 -17.28 -9.20
CA TRP A 38 10.93 -17.93 -8.27
C TRP A 38 12.15 -18.49 -8.96
N LEU A 39 11.98 -19.19 -10.08
CA LEU A 39 13.09 -19.71 -10.88
C LEU A 39 14.03 -18.57 -11.30
N SER A 40 13.49 -17.49 -11.87
CA SER A 40 14.27 -16.31 -12.25
C SER A 40 14.99 -15.67 -11.06
N THR A 41 14.37 -15.65 -9.88
CA THR A 41 14.98 -15.12 -8.66
C THR A 41 16.11 -16.01 -8.15
N LEU A 42 15.99 -17.34 -8.25
CA LEU A 42 17.02 -18.28 -7.84
C LEU A 42 18.22 -18.26 -8.79
N GLU A 43 17.98 -18.06 -10.09
CA GLU A 43 19.03 -17.92 -11.10
C GLU A 43 19.76 -16.57 -11.00
N ALA A 44 19.03 -15.49 -10.75
CA ALA A 44 19.55 -14.13 -10.68
C ALA A 44 18.95 -13.36 -9.49
N PRO A 45 19.42 -13.62 -8.26
CA PRO A 45 18.89 -12.98 -7.06
C PRO A 45 19.21 -11.48 -7.03
N PRO A 46 18.39 -10.67 -6.32
CA PRO A 46 18.70 -9.27 -6.10
C PRO A 46 20.03 -9.12 -5.35
N ALA A 47 20.72 -8.01 -5.60
CA ALA A 47 21.91 -7.65 -4.84
C ALA A 47 21.60 -7.57 -3.34
N ALA A 48 22.55 -8.02 -2.52
CA ALA A 48 22.43 -8.17 -1.06
C ALA A 48 21.95 -6.92 -0.32
N ASP A 49 22.27 -5.75 -0.87
CA ASP A 49 22.06 -4.42 -0.32
C ASP A 49 20.72 -3.79 -0.75
N ARG A 50 19.94 -4.46 -1.60
CA ARG A 50 18.69 -3.91 -2.15
C ARG A 50 17.46 -4.64 -1.63
N PRO A 51 16.40 -3.92 -1.21
CA PRO A 51 15.19 -4.56 -0.70
C PRO A 51 14.63 -5.58 -1.69
N ALA A 52 14.32 -6.79 -1.20
CA ALA A 52 13.86 -7.89 -2.03
C ALA A 52 12.49 -7.61 -2.69
N ARG A 53 11.57 -6.94 -1.98
CA ARG A 53 10.19 -6.72 -2.44
C ARG A 53 10.10 -6.02 -3.81
N PRO A 54 10.70 -4.83 -4.04
CA PRO A 54 10.67 -4.18 -5.35
C PRO A 54 11.22 -5.04 -6.49
N TRP A 55 12.21 -5.89 -6.22
CA TRP A 55 12.75 -6.82 -7.21
C TRP A 55 11.75 -7.93 -7.52
N LEU A 56 11.19 -8.57 -6.49
CA LEU A 56 10.19 -9.63 -6.65
C LEU A 56 8.92 -9.12 -7.35
N ASP A 57 8.48 -7.90 -7.06
CA ASP A 57 7.36 -7.24 -7.74
C ASP A 57 7.66 -7.06 -9.25
N VAL A 58 8.92 -6.76 -9.61
CA VAL A 58 9.36 -6.68 -11.02
C VAL A 58 9.34 -8.04 -11.69
N VAL A 59 9.99 -9.03 -11.09
CA VAL A 59 10.13 -10.36 -11.70
C VAL A 59 8.75 -11.02 -11.84
N THR A 60 7.89 -10.92 -10.82
CA THR A 60 6.50 -11.42 -10.85
C THR A 60 5.68 -10.74 -11.94
N ARG A 61 5.73 -9.41 -12.04
CA ARG A 61 5.02 -8.69 -13.10
C ARG A 61 5.51 -9.11 -14.48
N ASN A 62 6.82 -9.24 -14.67
CA ASN A 62 7.39 -9.65 -15.95
C ASN A 62 6.94 -11.07 -16.34
N ALA A 63 6.96 -12.02 -15.40
CA ALA A 63 6.46 -13.38 -15.61
C ALA A 63 4.97 -13.40 -15.97
N ALA A 64 4.14 -12.63 -15.27
CA ALA A 64 2.71 -12.50 -15.57
C ALA A 64 2.48 -11.90 -16.97
N LEU A 65 3.18 -10.83 -17.33
CA LEU A 65 3.10 -10.22 -18.67
C LEU A 65 3.55 -11.17 -19.77
N GLN A 66 4.56 -12.00 -19.51
CA GLN A 66 5.00 -13.03 -20.45
C GLN A 66 3.94 -14.12 -20.61
N SER A 67 3.29 -14.55 -19.52
CA SER A 67 2.17 -15.50 -19.57
C SER A 67 1.02 -14.98 -20.42
N LEU A 68 0.59 -13.72 -20.22
CA LEU A 68 -0.44 -13.07 -21.04
C LEU A 68 -0.08 -13.07 -22.54
N ARG A 69 1.18 -12.77 -22.88
CA ARG A 69 1.66 -12.82 -24.27
C ARG A 69 1.63 -14.23 -24.85
N ARG A 70 2.01 -15.25 -24.07
CA ARG A 70 1.97 -16.67 -24.48
C ARG A 70 0.54 -17.12 -24.72
N SER A 71 -0.38 -16.81 -23.80
CA SER A 71 -1.80 -17.15 -23.91
C SER A 71 -2.44 -16.52 -25.14
N LYS A 72 -2.22 -15.22 -25.37
CA LYS A 72 -2.71 -14.51 -26.56
C LYS A 72 -2.21 -15.12 -27.87
N ARG A 73 -0.95 -15.55 -27.93
CA ARG A 73 -0.38 -16.23 -29.10
C ARG A 73 -1.01 -17.61 -29.32
N ARG A 74 -1.24 -18.39 -28.24
CA ARG A 74 -1.91 -19.69 -28.32
C ARG A 74 -3.33 -19.55 -28.86
N THR A 75 -4.14 -18.65 -28.29
CA THR A 75 -5.51 -18.40 -28.76
C THR A 75 -5.56 -17.97 -30.23
N ALA A 76 -4.63 -17.11 -30.66
CA ALA A 76 -4.56 -16.69 -32.07
C ALA A 76 -4.32 -17.88 -33.03
N LEU A 77 -3.46 -18.83 -32.64
CA LEU A 77 -3.18 -20.04 -33.42
C LEU A 77 -4.37 -21.01 -33.44
N GLU A 78 -5.02 -21.22 -32.28
CA GLU A 78 -6.17 -22.12 -32.14
C GLU A 78 -7.41 -21.59 -32.89
N SER A 79 -7.65 -20.28 -32.85
CA SER A 79 -8.74 -19.63 -33.61
C SER A 79 -8.59 -19.77 -35.13
N ALA A 80 -7.38 -20.06 -35.62
CA ALA A 80 -7.14 -20.32 -37.04
C ALA A 80 -7.40 -21.78 -37.44
N GLN A 81 -7.64 -22.71 -36.49
CA GLN A 81 -7.61 -24.15 -36.75
C GLN A 81 -8.84 -24.96 -36.28
N ALA A 82 -9.82 -24.45 -35.52
CA ALA A 82 -10.94 -25.28 -35.04
C ALA A 82 -12.32 -24.55 -34.90
N PRO A 83 -13.45 -25.27 -35.08
CA PRO A 83 -14.78 -24.82 -34.67
C PRO A 83 -14.91 -24.86 -33.14
N GLN A 84 -15.50 -23.82 -32.56
CA GLN A 84 -15.60 -23.65 -31.10
C GLN A 84 -16.58 -24.65 -30.47
N THR A 85 -16.07 -25.67 -29.76
CA THR A 85 -16.88 -26.52 -28.88
C THR A 85 -16.81 -25.98 -27.45
N GLY A 86 -17.82 -25.21 -27.04
CA GLY A 86 -17.93 -24.68 -25.68
C GLY A 86 -18.66 -25.66 -24.75
N HIS A 87 -17.95 -26.16 -23.74
CA HIS A 87 -18.60 -26.78 -22.57
C HIS A 87 -19.29 -25.70 -21.71
N PRO A 88 -20.44 -26.00 -21.08
CA PRO A 88 -21.14 -25.04 -20.24
C PRO A 88 -20.36 -24.79 -18.94
N THR A 89 -19.63 -23.68 -18.88
CA THR A 89 -19.12 -23.08 -17.63
C THR A 89 -20.17 -22.16 -17.02
N PRO A 90 -20.22 -22.00 -15.67
CA PRO A 90 -21.15 -21.09 -15.00
C PRO A 90 -21.03 -19.68 -15.58
N GLN A 91 -22.11 -19.16 -16.15
CA GLN A 91 -22.12 -17.96 -16.97
C GLN A 91 -21.50 -16.73 -16.27
N GLU A 92 -21.71 -16.58 -14.96
CA GLU A 92 -21.13 -15.49 -14.18
C GLU A 92 -19.60 -15.54 -14.07
N ALA A 93 -19.02 -16.74 -13.96
CA ALA A 93 -17.56 -16.90 -13.87
C ALA A 93 -16.90 -16.54 -15.22
N LEU A 94 -17.55 -16.94 -16.32
CA LEU A 94 -17.13 -16.59 -17.67
C LEU A 94 -17.22 -15.08 -17.92
N GLU A 95 -18.32 -14.45 -17.52
CA GLU A 95 -18.48 -12.99 -17.63
C GLU A 95 -17.41 -12.23 -16.84
N ARG A 96 -17.13 -12.65 -15.59
CA ARG A 96 -16.08 -12.02 -14.77
C ARG A 96 -14.69 -12.17 -15.39
N ALA A 97 -14.36 -13.37 -15.88
CA ALA A 97 -13.09 -13.62 -16.55
C ALA A 97 -12.95 -12.79 -17.84
N GLU A 98 -14.03 -12.65 -18.61
CA GLU A 98 -14.06 -11.86 -19.82
C GLU A 98 -13.83 -10.36 -19.54
N ILE A 99 -14.49 -9.82 -18.52
CA ILE A 99 -14.32 -8.43 -18.09
C ILE A 99 -12.90 -8.17 -17.59
N HIS A 100 -12.36 -9.10 -16.78
CA HIS A 100 -10.99 -9.01 -16.29
C HIS A 100 -9.98 -9.00 -17.43
N ARG A 101 -10.12 -9.94 -18.38
CA ARG A 101 -9.29 -10.01 -19.59
C ARG A 101 -9.33 -8.70 -20.37
N ARG A 102 -10.52 -8.14 -20.62
CA ARG A 102 -10.68 -6.87 -21.34
C ARG A 102 -10.01 -5.70 -20.62
N ALA A 103 -10.15 -5.62 -19.30
CA ALA A 103 -9.53 -4.57 -18.51
C ALA A 103 -8.00 -4.63 -18.57
N VAL A 104 -7.43 -5.83 -18.44
CA VAL A 104 -5.98 -6.05 -18.54
C VAL A 104 -5.50 -5.77 -19.97
N ASP A 105 -6.20 -6.23 -21.00
CA ASP A 105 -5.86 -5.94 -22.40
C ASP A 105 -5.85 -4.44 -22.69
N ALA A 106 -6.85 -3.70 -22.22
CA ALA A 106 -6.92 -2.25 -22.37
C ALA A 106 -5.74 -1.55 -21.67
N LEU A 107 -5.39 -1.98 -20.45
CA LEU A 107 -4.23 -1.49 -19.71
C LEU A 107 -2.92 -1.77 -20.47
N LEU A 108 -2.75 -2.98 -21.00
CA LEU A 108 -1.53 -3.38 -21.71
C LEU A 108 -1.38 -2.69 -23.06
N ALA A 109 -2.49 -2.28 -23.69
CA ALA A 109 -2.50 -1.52 -24.94
C ALA A 109 -2.14 -0.03 -24.76
N LEU A 110 -2.05 0.48 -23.53
CA LEU A 110 -1.62 1.84 -23.28
C LEU A 110 -0.13 2.03 -23.65
N PRO A 111 0.23 3.18 -24.24
CA PRO A 111 1.62 3.51 -24.50
C PRO A 111 2.38 3.80 -23.21
N GLU A 112 3.70 3.57 -23.24
CA GLU A 112 4.57 4.10 -22.20
C GLU A 112 4.63 5.64 -22.30
N PRO A 113 4.83 6.35 -21.18
CA PRO A 113 5.08 5.84 -19.82
C PRO A 113 3.81 5.56 -18.99
N TYR A 114 2.61 5.70 -19.57
CA TYR A 114 1.36 5.65 -18.80
C TYR A 114 1.06 4.25 -18.25
N ARG A 115 1.28 3.22 -19.08
CA ARG A 115 1.10 1.82 -18.67
C ARG A 115 1.98 1.46 -17.48
N GLY A 116 3.29 1.72 -17.56
CA GLY A 116 4.22 1.44 -16.47
C GLY A 116 3.84 2.17 -15.19
N THR A 117 3.48 3.45 -15.28
CA THR A 117 3.07 4.25 -14.11
C THR A 117 1.80 3.67 -13.45
N LEU A 118 0.82 3.23 -14.24
CA LEU A 118 -0.41 2.60 -13.72
C LEU A 118 -0.13 1.24 -13.07
N LEU A 119 0.73 0.40 -13.66
CA LEU A 119 1.11 -0.89 -13.09
C LEU A 119 1.78 -0.69 -11.72
N LEU A 120 2.74 0.23 -11.63
CA LEU A 120 3.40 0.56 -10.38
C LEU A 120 2.42 1.04 -9.30
N ARG A 121 1.47 1.92 -9.68
CA ARG A 121 0.51 2.49 -8.72
C ARG A 121 -0.51 1.48 -8.25
N TYR A 122 -1.11 0.74 -9.18
CA TYR A 122 -2.30 -0.04 -8.88
C TYR A 122 -2.00 -1.49 -8.62
N PHE A 123 -0.94 -2.07 -9.18
CA PHE A 123 -0.62 -3.49 -9.01
C PHE A 123 0.50 -3.73 -7.99
N GLU A 124 1.48 -2.83 -7.92
CA GLU A 124 2.57 -2.88 -6.93
C GLU A 124 2.29 -2.02 -5.69
N ASP A 125 1.12 -1.38 -5.62
CA ASP A 125 0.66 -0.52 -4.53
C ASP A 125 1.61 0.64 -4.17
N LEU A 126 2.42 1.13 -5.13
CA LEU A 126 3.35 2.23 -4.88
C LEU A 126 2.62 3.59 -4.83
N SER A 127 3.01 4.45 -3.91
CA SER A 127 2.62 5.86 -3.86
C SER A 127 3.24 6.65 -5.03
N SER A 128 2.62 7.76 -5.39
CA SER A 128 3.18 8.65 -6.43
C SER A 128 4.59 9.15 -6.08
N GLU A 129 4.92 9.25 -4.79
CA GLU A 129 6.25 9.62 -4.31
C GLU A 129 7.26 8.48 -4.42
N GLU A 130 6.87 7.25 -4.13
CA GLU A 130 7.72 6.07 -4.33
C GLU A 130 8.03 5.85 -5.81
N ILE A 131 7.02 5.99 -6.68
CA ILE A 131 7.19 5.92 -8.13
C ILE A 131 8.12 7.04 -8.61
N ALA A 132 7.94 8.26 -8.12
CA ALA A 132 8.80 9.39 -8.43
C ALA A 132 10.26 9.13 -8.06
N ARG A 133 10.53 8.63 -6.85
CA ARG A 133 11.88 8.23 -6.42
C ARG A 133 12.45 7.12 -7.28
N ARG A 134 11.63 6.12 -7.63
CA ARG A 134 12.04 4.96 -8.44
C ARG A 134 12.38 5.33 -9.87
N GLU A 135 11.64 6.25 -10.48
CA GLU A 135 11.87 6.70 -11.87
C GLU A 135 12.80 7.91 -11.98
N GLY A 136 13.18 8.54 -10.87
CA GLY A 136 13.98 9.77 -10.87
C GLY A 136 13.22 10.98 -11.44
N LEU A 137 11.90 11.06 -11.21
CA LEU A 137 11.02 12.09 -11.76
C LEU A 137 10.29 12.85 -10.66
N PRO A 138 9.83 14.10 -10.92
CA PRO A 138 8.98 14.81 -9.96
C PRO A 138 7.66 14.10 -9.69
N ALA A 139 7.21 14.08 -8.43
CA ALA A 139 5.91 13.49 -8.06
C ALA A 139 4.72 14.15 -8.78
N ALA A 140 4.84 15.43 -9.16
CA ALA A 140 3.86 16.11 -10.00
C ALA A 140 3.73 15.45 -11.38
N THR A 141 4.86 15.11 -12.02
CA THR A 141 4.89 14.40 -13.31
C THR A 141 4.23 13.03 -13.21
N ILE A 142 4.48 12.29 -12.13
CA ILE A 142 3.83 10.99 -11.89
C ILE A 142 2.31 11.17 -11.76
N ARG A 143 1.83 12.15 -10.99
CA ARG A 143 0.39 12.43 -10.87
C ARG A 143 -0.23 12.78 -12.23
N THR A 144 0.45 13.57 -13.06
CA THR A 144 -0.02 13.89 -14.42
C THR A 144 -0.06 12.64 -15.31
N ARG A 145 0.96 11.77 -15.24
CA ARG A 145 0.97 10.49 -15.98
C ARG A 145 -0.15 9.57 -15.54
N LEU A 146 -0.39 9.44 -14.23
CA LEU A 146 -1.50 8.64 -13.70
C LEU A 146 -2.85 9.17 -14.20
N LYS A 147 -3.07 10.49 -14.14
CA LYS A 147 -4.29 11.10 -14.67
C LYS A 147 -4.48 10.79 -16.15
N ARG A 148 -3.47 11.08 -16.98
CA ARG A 148 -3.54 10.83 -18.44
C ARG A 148 -3.71 9.35 -18.78
N GLY A 149 -3.06 8.47 -18.03
CA GLY A 149 -3.20 7.02 -18.19
C GLY A 149 -4.61 6.54 -17.86
N LEU A 150 -5.21 7.02 -16.76
CA LEU A 150 -6.59 6.70 -16.40
C LEU A 150 -7.59 7.25 -17.41
N ASP A 151 -7.36 8.47 -17.92
CA ASP A 151 -8.22 9.08 -18.94
C ASP A 151 -8.17 8.26 -20.25
N ALA A 152 -6.98 7.88 -20.71
CA ALA A 152 -6.81 7.02 -21.89
C ALA A 152 -7.38 5.60 -21.69
N LEU A 153 -7.26 5.06 -20.48
CA LEU A 153 -7.86 3.76 -20.14
C LEU A 153 -9.39 3.85 -20.15
N ARG A 154 -9.94 4.95 -19.62
CA ARG A 154 -11.37 5.22 -19.63
C ARG A 154 -11.89 5.32 -21.06
N GLU A 155 -11.24 6.08 -21.92
CA GLU A 155 -11.63 6.22 -23.34
C GLU A 155 -11.71 4.84 -24.03
N ARG A 156 -10.67 4.01 -23.87
CA ARG A 156 -10.62 2.64 -24.44
C ARG A 156 -11.70 1.70 -23.90
N LEU A 157 -12.18 1.93 -22.68
CA LEU A 157 -13.20 1.09 -22.04
C LEU A 157 -14.61 1.67 -22.18
N GLN A 158 -14.77 2.96 -22.45
CA GLN A 158 -16.06 3.62 -22.68
C GLN A 158 -16.63 3.35 -24.06
N GLU A 159 -15.80 2.97 -25.03
CA GLU A 159 -16.25 2.46 -26.34
C GLU A 159 -17.20 1.24 -26.22
N ARG A 160 -17.29 0.60 -25.03
CA ARG A 160 -18.19 -0.52 -24.74
C ARG A 160 -18.79 -0.34 -23.32
N GLU A 161 -20.05 0.10 -23.24
CA GLU A 161 -20.73 0.47 -21.98
C GLU A 161 -20.56 -0.56 -20.84
N GLY A 162 -20.18 -0.07 -19.65
CA GLY A 162 -20.17 -0.87 -18.39
C GLY A 162 -18.80 -1.34 -17.89
N ASP A 163 -17.77 -1.37 -18.74
CA ASP A 163 -16.47 -1.97 -18.39
C ASP A 163 -15.58 -1.07 -17.52
N TRP A 164 -15.73 0.25 -17.59
CA TRP A 164 -14.92 1.20 -16.80
C TRP A 164 -15.10 1.05 -15.28
N ARG A 165 -16.35 0.94 -14.77
CA ARG A 165 -16.61 0.80 -13.33
C ARG A 165 -16.01 -0.49 -12.77
N ARG A 166 -16.08 -1.57 -13.54
CA ARG A 166 -15.54 -2.88 -13.17
C ARG A 166 -14.01 -2.90 -13.28
N THR A 167 -13.45 -2.20 -14.26
CA THR A 167 -12.00 -1.98 -14.35
C THR A 167 -11.47 -1.15 -13.20
N CYS A 168 -12.20 -0.12 -12.75
CA CYS A 168 -11.87 0.60 -11.53
C CYS A 168 -11.84 -0.32 -10.30
N ALA A 169 -12.73 -1.32 -10.20
CA ALA A 169 -12.69 -2.30 -9.11
C ALA A 169 -11.44 -3.20 -9.17
N LEU A 170 -11.00 -3.59 -10.37
CA LEU A 170 -9.76 -4.35 -10.58
C LEU A 170 -8.51 -3.52 -10.23
N LEU A 171 -8.49 -2.25 -10.65
CA LEU A 171 -7.39 -1.32 -10.38
C LEU A 171 -7.33 -0.90 -8.92
N ALA A 172 -8.47 -0.60 -8.30
CA ALA A 172 -8.54 -0.21 -6.89
C ALA A 172 -8.03 -1.32 -5.96
N GLY A 173 -8.06 -2.58 -6.44
CA GLY A 173 -7.88 -3.75 -5.58
C GLY A 173 -9.00 -3.81 -4.54
N VAL A 174 -9.15 -4.95 -3.87
CA VAL A 174 -9.80 -4.90 -2.56
C VAL A 174 -8.92 -3.97 -1.72
N PRO A 175 -9.44 -2.86 -1.16
CA PRO A 175 -8.61 -2.01 -0.30
C PRO A 175 -8.01 -2.93 0.75
N ARG A 176 -6.67 -3.01 0.78
CA ARG A 176 -5.97 -3.63 1.90
C ARG A 176 -6.42 -2.78 3.09
N ALA A 177 -7.35 -3.31 3.88
CA ALA A 177 -7.87 -2.62 5.05
C ALA A 177 -6.66 -2.03 5.77
N PRO A 178 -6.67 -0.73 6.10
CA PRO A 178 -5.51 -0.11 6.72
C PRO A 178 -5.12 -0.98 7.90
N ALA A 179 -3.83 -1.36 7.94
CA ALA A 179 -3.25 -2.26 8.93
C ALA A 179 -3.90 -1.95 10.28
N ARG A 180 -4.74 -2.90 10.75
CA ARG A 180 -5.65 -2.81 11.89
C ARG A 180 -5.51 -1.45 12.56
N TRP A 181 -6.30 -0.47 12.14
CA TRP A 181 -6.59 0.66 13.00
C TRP A 181 -7.30 0.06 14.20
N THR A 182 -6.53 -0.46 15.16
CA THR A 182 -6.92 -0.48 16.55
C THR A 182 -7.04 1.00 16.88
N LEU A 183 -8.15 1.62 16.47
CA LEU A 183 -8.66 2.81 17.12
C LEU A 183 -8.58 2.42 18.58
N PRO A 184 -7.61 2.96 19.32
CA PRO A 184 -7.46 2.47 20.65
C PRO A 184 -8.76 2.86 21.34
N LEU A 185 -9.43 1.94 22.03
CA LEU A 185 -10.68 2.26 22.72
C LEU A 185 -10.41 3.13 23.96
N TRP A 186 -9.15 3.52 24.24
CA TRP A 186 -8.80 4.35 25.39
C TRP A 186 -9.44 5.76 25.39
N PRO A 187 -9.70 6.45 24.25
CA PRO A 187 -10.48 7.69 24.25
C PRO A 187 -11.95 7.46 24.63
N ILE A 188 -12.50 6.26 24.36
CA ILE A 188 -13.87 5.88 24.75
C ILE A 188 -13.92 5.48 26.24
N LEU A 189 -12.86 4.87 26.78
CA LEU A 189 -12.74 4.59 28.22
C LEU A 189 -12.60 5.86 29.07
N ILE A 190 -11.96 6.92 28.57
CA ILE A 190 -11.89 8.22 29.28
C ILE A 190 -13.27 8.89 29.36
N LEU A 191 -14.15 8.63 28.40
CA LEU A 191 -15.51 9.18 28.42
C LEU A 191 -16.48 8.42 29.35
N TYR A 192 -16.19 7.15 29.65
CA TYR A 192 -17.07 6.27 30.45
C TYR A 192 -16.54 5.93 31.85
N GLY A 193 -15.26 6.17 32.14
CA GLY A 193 -14.62 5.89 33.43
C GLY A 193 -14.82 6.94 34.52
N GLY A 194 -15.64 7.98 34.28
CA GLY A 194 -15.86 9.10 35.20
C GLY A 194 -17.13 9.00 36.06
N ALA A 195 -17.69 7.81 36.30
CA ALA A 195 -19.01 7.66 36.92
C ALA A 195 -19.16 6.52 37.96
N LEU A 196 -18.19 6.35 38.87
CA LEU A 196 -18.40 5.54 40.08
C LEU A 196 -17.64 6.12 41.29
N ALA A 197 -18.13 7.26 41.78
CA ALA A 197 -17.95 7.68 43.18
C ALA A 197 -18.96 8.79 43.53
N VAL A 198 -20.25 8.43 43.61
CA VAL A 198 -21.24 9.23 44.36
C VAL A 198 -21.89 8.32 45.37
N GLY A 199 -21.67 8.61 46.66
CA GLY A 199 -22.42 7.99 47.74
C GLY A 199 -21.73 8.08 49.11
N ILE A 200 -21.76 9.25 49.75
CA ILE A 200 -22.36 9.49 51.07
C ILE A 200 -22.26 11.00 51.37
N ALA A 201 -23.41 11.60 51.66
CA ALA A 201 -23.56 13.00 51.99
C ALA A 201 -23.06 13.31 53.40
N THR A 202 -22.21 14.32 53.54
CA THR A 202 -22.32 15.43 54.50
C THR A 202 -21.57 16.62 53.92
N HIS A 203 -22.18 17.80 53.94
CA HIS A 203 -21.61 19.06 53.45
C HIS A 203 -20.52 19.56 54.44
N PRO A 204 -19.30 19.88 53.99
CA PRO A 204 -18.50 20.92 54.62
C PRO A 204 -18.30 22.09 53.64
N GLU A 205 -18.45 23.28 54.20
CA GLU A 205 -18.20 24.60 53.66
C GLU A 205 -16.91 24.66 52.82
N ALA A 206 -16.94 25.37 51.69
CA ALA A 206 -15.77 25.58 50.84
C ALA A 206 -14.63 26.20 51.67
N PRO A 207 -13.38 25.70 51.58
CA PRO A 207 -12.27 26.33 52.26
C PRO A 207 -12.07 27.76 51.71
N PRO A 208 -11.85 28.76 52.57
CA PRO A 208 -11.67 30.14 52.13
C PRO A 208 -10.45 30.26 51.19
N PRO A 209 -10.49 31.19 50.22
CA PRO A 209 -9.37 31.40 49.31
C PRO A 209 -8.10 31.73 50.12
N ALA A 210 -6.98 31.12 49.70
CA ALA A 210 -5.69 31.28 50.37
C ALA A 210 -5.32 32.76 50.54
N PRO A 211 -4.74 33.16 51.71
CA PRO A 211 -4.33 34.54 51.92
C PRO A 211 -3.22 34.94 50.94
N PRO A 212 -3.16 36.22 50.51
CA PRO A 212 -2.11 36.68 49.62
C PRO A 212 -0.73 36.48 50.28
N VAL A 213 0.20 35.91 49.51
CA VAL A 213 1.60 35.72 49.92
C VAL A 213 2.17 37.06 50.37
N THR A 214 2.64 37.12 51.62
CA THR A 214 3.17 38.36 52.20
C THR A 214 4.57 38.65 51.65
N ALA A 215 4.96 39.94 51.63
CA ALA A 215 6.30 40.38 51.17
C ALA A 215 7.45 39.66 51.91
N GLN A 216 7.21 39.18 53.14
CA GLN A 216 8.17 38.41 53.92
C GLN A 216 8.39 36.99 53.38
N GLN A 217 7.36 36.37 52.80
CA GLN A 217 7.45 35.07 52.14
C GLN A 217 8.07 35.17 50.72
N GLN A 218 7.84 36.28 50.02
CA GLN A 218 8.56 36.58 48.77
C GLN A 218 10.06 36.79 49.00
N LYS A 219 10.46 37.40 50.12
CA LYS A 219 11.87 37.58 50.49
C LYS A 219 12.58 36.25 50.79
N ALA A 220 11.89 35.32 51.47
CA ALA A 220 12.43 33.97 51.73
C ALA A 220 12.62 33.15 50.45
N LEU A 221 11.72 33.27 49.47
CA LEU A 221 11.84 32.60 48.16
C LEU A 221 12.94 33.22 47.29
N ALA A 222 13.20 34.51 47.43
CA ALA A 222 14.33 35.17 46.75
C ALA A 222 15.69 34.73 47.33
N GLU A 223 15.80 34.58 48.66
CA GLU A 223 17.05 34.13 49.31
C GLU A 223 17.42 32.67 48.97
N ILE A 224 16.43 31.80 48.76
CA ILE A 224 16.67 30.41 48.30
C ILE A 224 17.13 30.37 46.84
N GLY A 225 16.66 31.29 45.99
CA GLY A 225 16.99 31.34 44.56
C GLY A 225 18.42 31.80 44.24
N TYR A 226 19.10 32.52 45.15
CA TYR A 226 20.48 33.01 44.91
C TYR A 226 21.58 32.07 45.45
N ALA A 227 21.24 31.03 46.21
CA ALA A 227 22.23 30.09 46.76
C ALA A 227 22.63 28.95 45.79
N GLU A 228 21.82 28.67 44.75
CA GLU A 228 22.11 27.60 43.79
C GLU A 228 22.75 28.04 42.46
N LEU A 229 22.89 29.35 42.21
CA LEU A 229 23.60 29.87 41.03
C LEU A 229 25.06 30.19 41.36
N GLY A 230 25.80 29.16 41.79
CA GLY A 230 27.26 29.16 41.85
C GLY A 230 27.84 29.15 40.43
N TYR A 231 27.98 30.33 39.83
CA TYR A 231 28.69 30.51 38.58
C TYR A 231 30.21 30.41 38.80
N VAL A 232 30.76 29.36 38.21
CA VAL A 232 32.17 29.14 37.90
C VAL A 232 32.60 30.13 36.79
N GLY A 233 33.78 30.73 36.94
CA GLY A 233 34.45 31.63 35.99
C GLY A 233 34.92 32.91 36.71
N GLU A 234 36.13 33.43 36.57
CA GLU A 234 37.26 33.15 35.69
C GLU A 234 38.46 33.96 36.25
N GLU A 235 39.65 33.64 35.74
CA GLU A 235 40.99 34.09 36.14
C GLU A 235 41.26 35.61 36.05
N ALA A 236 42.44 35.97 36.61
CA ALA A 236 43.38 37.03 36.18
C ALA A 236 43.62 38.18 37.19
N LYS A 237 44.69 38.08 37.99
CA LYS A 237 46.01 38.69 37.73
C LYS A 237 46.95 38.46 38.91
#